data_AF-A0A961K9N5-F1
#
_entry.id   AF-A0A961K9N5-F1
#
_cell.length_a   1.000
_cell.length_b   1.000
_cell.length_c   1.000
_cell.angle_alpha   90.00
_cell.angle_beta   90.00
_cell.angle_gamma   90.00
#
_symmetry.space_group_name_H-M   'P 1'
#
loop_
_entity.id
_entity.type
_entity.pdbx_description
1 polymer ?
#
loop_
_entity_poly.entity_id
_entity_poly.type
_entity_poly.pdbx_seq_one_letter_code
_entity_poly.pdbx_strand_id
1 'polypeptide(L)' 'MPTRPYVIDELISAKTIAARVEALSKDIHDAFADTDKLVVVGLLRGSFVFIADLVREIDLPV' A
#
# COMPACT_ATOMS: atom_id res chain seq x y z
N MET A 1 -10.60 -31.87 22.84
CA MET A 1 -10.52 -31.71 21.37
C MET A 1 -9.10 -31.28 21.04
N PRO A 2 -8.37 -31.93 20.12
CA PRO A 2 -7.02 -31.48 19.78
C PRO A 2 -7.13 -30.13 19.04
N THR A 3 -6.49 -29.11 19.59
CA THR A 3 -6.32 -27.81 18.94
C THR A 3 -5.47 -28.00 17.69
N ARG A 4 -6.01 -27.69 16.51
CA ARG A 4 -5.19 -27.64 15.29
C ARG A 4 -4.05 -26.63 15.50
N PRO A 5 -2.80 -26.97 15.12
CA PRO A 5 -1.70 -26.01 15.19
C PRO A 5 -2.02 -24.77 14.34
N TYR A 6 -1.78 -23.59 14.90
CA TYR A 6 -1.94 -22.32 14.19
C TYR A 6 -0.81 -22.18 13.18
N VAL A 7 -1.16 -22.19 11.89
CA VAL A 7 -0.24 -22.03 10.77
C VAL A 7 -0.60 -20.73 10.05
N ILE A 8 0.40 -19.89 9.78
CA ILE A 8 0.23 -18.70 8.94
C ILE A 8 0.71 -19.07 7.55
N ASP A 9 -0.24 -19.23 6.64
CA ASP A 9 0.07 -19.41 5.22
C ASP A 9 0.37 -18.05 4.60
N GLU A 10 1.52 -17.94 3.93
CA GLU A 10 1.87 -16.74 3.17
C GLU A 10 0.98 -16.66 1.91
N LEU A 11 0.00 -15.75 1.94
CA LEU A 11 -0.87 -15.51 0.78
C LEU A 11 -0.23 -14.58 -0.25
N ILE A 12 0.52 -13.59 0.23
CA ILE A 12 1.16 -12.57 -0.61
C ILE A 12 2.53 -12.27 0.00
N SER A 13 3.57 -12.44 -0.80
CA SER A 13 4.92 -12.15 -0.35
C SER A 13 5.17 -10.66 -0.19
N ALA A 14 6.10 -10.30 0.70
CA ALA A 14 6.54 -8.91 0.85
C ALA A 14 7.02 -8.30 -0.48
N LYS A 15 7.69 -9.09 -1.32
CA LYS A 15 8.10 -8.68 -2.67
C LYS A 15 6.92 -8.37 -3.57
N THR A 16 5.87 -9.20 -3.52
CA THR A 16 4.64 -8.98 -4.31
C THR A 16 3.90 -7.73 -3.84
N ILE A 17 3.85 -7.47 -2.53
CA ILE A 17 3.27 -6.25 -1.96
C ILE A 17 4.05 -5.02 -2.44
N ALA A 18 5.38 -5.02 -2.31
CA ALA A 18 6.22 -3.91 -2.74
C ALA A 18 6.05 -3.60 -4.23
N ALA A 19 6.12 -4.62 -5.10
CA ALA A 19 5.91 -4.45 -6.54
C ALA A 19 4.52 -3.90 -6.87
N ARG A 20 3.48 -4.27 -6.10
CA ARG A 20 2.13 -3.74 -6.29
C ARG A 20 2.01 -2.29 -5.84
N VAL A 21 2.67 -1.92 -4.74
CA VAL A 21 2.71 -0.53 -4.24
C VAL A 21 3.44 0.37 -5.24
N GLU A 22 4.59 -0.06 -5.77
CA GLU A 22 5.36 0.65 -6.79
C GLU A 22 4.51 0.90 -8.06
N ALA A 23 3.87 -0.14 -8.58
CA ALA A 23 2.98 -0.01 -9.75
C ALA A 23 1.83 0.97 -9.48
N LEU A 24 1.19 0.87 -8.31
CA LEU A 24 0.09 1.76 -7.93
C LEU A 24 0.56 3.21 -7.76
N SER A 25 1.74 3.42 -7.19
CA SER A 25 2.33 4.76 -7.04
C SER A 25 2.50 5.42 -8.41
N LYS A 26 3.04 4.68 -9.39
CA LYS A 26 3.18 5.17 -10.75
C LYS A 26 1.83 5.50 -11.40
N ASP A 27 0.84 4.63 -11.24
CA ASP A 27 -0.51 4.87 -11.77
C ASP A 27 -1.14 6.14 -11.15
N ILE A 28 -0.92 6.38 -9.85
CA ILE A 28 -1.37 7.59 -9.15
C ILE A 28 -0.60 8.81 -9.66
N HIS A 29 0.73 8.72 -9.78
CA HIS A 29 1.55 9.80 -10.32
C HIS A 29 1.04 10.24 -11.69
N ASP A 30 0.88 9.30 -12.62
CA ASP A 30 0.47 9.60 -14.00
C ASP A 30 -0.96 10.17 -14.05
N ALA A 31 -1.86 9.71 -13.17
CA ALA A 31 -3.23 10.21 -13.10
C ALA A 31 -3.36 11.61 -12.47
N PHE A 32 -2.43 11.99 -11.60
CA PHE A 32 -2.47 13.24 -10.82
C PHE A 32 -1.30 14.19 -11.10
N ALA A 33 -0.52 13.95 -12.17
CA ALA A 33 0.69 14.71 -12.51
C ALA A 33 0.48 16.23 -12.59
N ASP A 34 -0.70 16.67 -13.04
CA ASP A 34 -1.06 18.08 -13.20
C ASP A 34 -1.75 18.68 -11.95
N THR A 35 -1.67 18.01 -10.79
CA THR A 35 -2.31 18.46 -9.54
C THR A 35 -1.30 19.18 -8.64
N ASP A 36 -1.65 20.40 -8.20
CA ASP A 36 -0.79 21.20 -7.30
C ASP A 36 -0.62 20.58 -5.90
N LYS A 37 -1.60 19.78 -5.46
CA LYS A 37 -1.61 19.14 -4.14
C LYS A 37 -2.40 17.84 -4.11
N LEU A 38 -1.74 16.73 -3.80
CA LEU A 38 -2.38 15.44 -3.60
C LEU A 38 -2.81 15.28 -2.13
N VAL A 39 -4.07 14.89 -1.87
CA VAL A 39 -4.54 14.61 -0.50
C VAL A 39 -4.87 13.13 -0.36
N VAL A 40 -4.15 12.44 0.54
CA VAL A 40 -4.34 11.00 0.80
C VAL A 40 -5.11 10.81 2.11
N VAL A 41 -6.27 10.16 2.04
CA VAL A 41 -7.12 9.89 3.21
C VAL A 41 -7.10 8.42 3.56
N GLY A 42 -6.60 8.10 4.76
CA GLY A 42 -6.52 6.73 5.28
C GLY A 42 -7.60 6.38 6.29
N LEU A 43 -8.31 5.28 6.05
CA LEU A 43 -9.33 4.75 6.97
C LEU A 43 -8.71 3.78 7.98
N LEU A 44 -8.59 4.23 9.22
CA LEU A 44 -8.01 3.45 10.30
C LEU A 44 -8.90 2.28 10.75
N ARG A 45 -8.33 1.17 11.24
CA ARG A 45 -6.89 0.93 11.56
C ARG A 45 -6.13 0.11 10.52
N GLY A 46 -6.84 -0.63 9.67
CA GLY A 46 -6.24 -1.63 8.78
C GLY A 46 -5.39 -1.06 7.65
N SER A 47 -5.64 0.20 7.23
CA SER A 47 -4.94 0.80 6.10
C SER A 47 -3.59 1.44 6.44
N PHE A 48 -3.22 1.51 7.73
CA PHE A 48 -2.08 2.32 8.18
C PHE A 48 -0.77 1.94 7.49
N VAL A 49 -0.41 0.65 7.49
CA VAL A 49 0.85 0.16 6.90
C VAL A 49 0.85 0.37 5.38
N PHE A 50 -0.24 -0.02 4.72
CA PHE A 50 -0.37 0.13 3.26
C PHE A 50 -0.24 1.59 2.80
N ILE A 51 -0.90 2.52 3.50
CA ILE A 51 -0.83 3.94 3.14
C ILE A 51 0.55 4.52 3.44
N ALA A 52 1.18 4.13 4.54
CA ALA A 52 2.55 4.55 4.82
C ALA A 52 3.51 4.05 3.74
N ASP A 53 3.33 2.84 3.22
CA ASP A 53 4.13 2.31 2.12
C ASP A 53 3.85 3.05 0.82
N LEU A 54 2.58 3.31 0.50
CA LEU A 54 2.17 3.99 -0.71
C LEU A 54 2.64 5.44 -0.77
N VAL A 55 2.43 6.23 0.30
CA VAL A 55 2.80 7.66 0.31
C VAL A 55 4.32 7.85 0.27
N ARG A 56 5.11 6.91 0.80
CA ARG A 56 6.58 6.95 0.69
C ARG A 56 7.09 6.76 -0.75
N GLU A 57 6.28 6.14 -1.60
CA GLU A 57 6.63 5.83 -2.98
C GLU A 57 6.10 6.87 -3.98
N ILE A 58 5.14 7.72 -3.59
CA ILE A 58 4.55 8.74 -4.46
C ILE A 58 5.51 9.92 -4.61
N ASP A 59 5.96 10.16 -5.85
CA ASP A 59 6.79 11.31 -6.23
C ASP A 59 5.93 12.50 -6.70
N LEU A 60 5.04 12.97 -5.82
CA LEU A 60 4.21 14.16 -6.03
C LEU A 60 4.17 14.99 -4.75
N PRO A 61 3.83 16.30 -4.83
CA PRO A 61 3.56 17.10 -3.63
C PRO A 61 2.30 16.58 -2.91
N VAL A 62 2.52 15.75 -1.89
CA VAL A 62 1.49 15.20 -0.97
C VAL A 62 1.30 16.11 0.26
#